data_AF-A0A6L7X7G0-F1
#
_entry.id   AF-A0A6L7X7G0-F1
#
_cell.length_a   1.000
_cell.length_b   1.000
_cell.length_c   1.000
_cell.angle_alpha   90.00
_cell.angle_beta   90.00
_cell.angle_gamma   90.00
#
_symmetry.space_group_name_H-M   'P 1'
#
loop_
_entity.id
_entity.type
_entity.pdbx_description
1 polymer ?
#
loop_
_entity_poly.entity_id
_entity_poly.type
_entity_poly.pdbx_seq_one_letter_code
_entity_poly.pdbx_strand_id
1 'polypeptide(L)'
;MAKFADAIRDRRKSRQRRLGFGAAAEEPQPSMLVGTIGVVEGADFCLALSDEDIAAAESGDVDLWGTRVDALTPENVASAKDRGAAFVSFEVDGARADSMLDDEIDYVVRLADLRIEEADARALGSLRPAELAVEVDFPVSLSTILGLRRLAMFASSPMGVKCPVDISSGDIEALRDSGVAVFVLGPDASADDVAAVKGRIADLPERKSKRDEDAQPLIPTMRAGGDNGTEEG
;
A
#
# COMPACT_ATOMS: atom_id res chain seq x y z
N MET A 1 -8.71 -16.09 -1.87
CA MET A 1 -8.12 -15.26 -2.96
C MET A 1 -7.89 -13.87 -2.39
N ALA A 2 -6.66 -13.37 -2.45
CA ALA A 2 -6.22 -12.10 -1.86
C ALA A 2 -6.64 -10.87 -2.69
N LYS A 3 -7.94 -10.53 -2.67
CA LYS A 3 -8.53 -9.46 -3.51
C LYS A 3 -7.92 -8.08 -3.25
N PHE A 4 -7.71 -7.71 -1.98
CA PHE A 4 -7.22 -6.39 -1.60
C PHE A 4 -5.72 -6.26 -1.91
N ALA A 5 -4.92 -7.28 -1.60
CA ALA A 5 -3.50 -7.27 -1.94
C ALA A 5 -3.28 -7.22 -3.46
N ASP A 6 -4.13 -7.90 -4.24
CA ASP A 6 -4.10 -7.88 -5.71
C ASP A 6 -4.48 -6.49 -6.25
N ALA A 7 -5.53 -5.86 -5.72
CA ALA A 7 -5.91 -4.48 -6.08
C ALA A 7 -4.77 -3.48 -5.82
N ILE A 8 -4.11 -3.57 -4.65
CA ILE A 8 -2.93 -2.74 -4.33
C ILE A 8 -1.80 -3.01 -5.33
N ARG A 9 -1.52 -4.29 -5.62
CA ARG A 9 -0.44 -4.67 -6.54
C ARG A 9 -0.70 -4.15 -7.94
N ASP A 10 -1.94 -4.20 -8.40
CA ASP A 10 -2.31 -3.75 -9.75
C ASP A 10 -2.16 -2.23 -9.89
N ARG A 11 -2.54 -1.42 -8.89
CA ARG A 11 -2.25 0.02 -8.89
C ARG A 11 -0.76 0.35 -8.82
N ARG A 12 0.03 -0.50 -8.16
CA ARG A 12 1.47 -0.31 -7.98
C ARG A 12 2.33 -0.76 -9.16
N LYS A 13 1.81 -1.60 -10.05
CA LYS A 13 2.53 -1.97 -11.29
C LYS A 13 2.75 -0.69 -12.09
N SER A 14 3.94 -0.11 -11.93
CA SER A 14 4.35 1.09 -12.67
C SER A 14 4.12 0.86 -14.15
N ARG A 15 3.79 1.93 -14.90
CA ARG A 15 3.75 2.01 -16.36
C ARG A 15 5.03 1.41 -16.99
N GLN A 16 5.16 0.08 -17.01
CA GLN A 16 6.15 -0.58 -17.82
C GLN A 16 5.60 -0.46 -19.23
N ARG A 17 6.00 0.61 -19.93
CA ARG A 17 5.81 0.73 -21.37
C ARG A 17 6.11 -0.64 -21.95
N ARG A 18 5.11 -1.28 -22.54
CA ARG A 18 5.34 -2.50 -23.32
C ARG A 18 6.44 -2.15 -24.31
N LEU A 19 7.60 -2.81 -24.21
CA LEU A 19 8.67 -2.68 -25.20
C LEU A 19 8.13 -3.30 -26.50
N GLY A 20 7.46 -2.50 -27.31
CA GLY A 20 6.84 -2.91 -28.55
C GLY A 20 6.56 -1.69 -29.42
N PHE A 21 6.83 -1.81 -30.71
CA PHE A 21 6.53 -0.78 -31.70
C PHE A 21 5.02 -0.75 -31.96
N GLY A 22 4.28 -0.07 -31.09
CA GLY A 22 2.85 0.14 -31.23
C GLY A 22 2.37 1.18 -30.23
N ALA A 23 1.85 2.30 -30.71
CA ALA A 23 1.26 3.34 -29.89
C ALA A 23 -0.08 2.85 -29.33
N ALA A 24 -0.05 2.02 -28.29
CA ALA A 24 -1.20 1.85 -27.42
C ALA A 24 -1.18 3.02 -26.44
N ALA A 25 -2.10 3.97 -26.61
CA ALA A 25 -2.43 4.93 -25.57
C ALA A 25 -3.08 4.14 -24.43
N GLU A 26 -2.27 3.75 -23.44
CA GLU A 26 -2.77 3.10 -22.23
C GLU A 26 -3.45 4.18 -21.37
N GLU A 27 -4.72 3.97 -21.02
CA GLU A 27 -5.44 4.90 -20.14
C GLU A 27 -4.69 5.03 -18.80
N PRO A 28 -4.52 6.25 -18.28
CA PRO A 28 -3.77 6.47 -17.05
C PRO A 28 -4.48 5.80 -15.87
N GLN A 29 -3.94 4.68 -15.39
CA GLN A 29 -4.38 4.09 -14.13
C GLN A 29 -3.77 4.86 -12.94
N PRO A 30 -4.57 5.20 -11.92
CA PRO A 30 -4.08 5.87 -10.73
C PRO A 30 -3.05 4.99 -10.00
N SER A 31 -2.00 5.61 -9.45
CA SER A 31 -0.89 4.90 -8.80
C SER A 31 -1.17 4.42 -7.38
N MET A 32 -2.34 4.76 -6.83
CA MET A 32 -2.75 4.49 -5.45
C MET A 32 -4.24 4.17 -5.41
N LEU A 33 -4.67 3.41 -4.40
CA LEU A 33 -6.08 3.19 -4.08
C LEU A 33 -6.59 4.29 -3.17
N VAL A 34 -7.84 4.71 -3.37
CA VAL A 34 -8.56 5.63 -2.48
C VAL A 34 -9.78 4.91 -1.93
N GLY A 35 -9.80 4.69 -0.63
CA GLY A 35 -10.96 4.15 0.08
C GLY A 35 -11.51 5.12 1.11
N THR A 36 -12.61 4.74 1.73
CA THR A 36 -13.34 5.54 2.71
C THR A 36 -13.63 4.74 3.96
N ILE A 37 -13.77 5.42 5.11
CA ILE A 37 -14.45 4.84 6.27
C ILE A 37 -15.96 4.91 5.97
N GLY A 38 -16.63 3.77 5.93
CA GLY A 38 -18.01 3.66 5.46
C GLY A 38 -18.14 3.62 3.93
N VAL A 39 -19.35 3.36 3.43
CA VAL A 39 -19.63 3.19 2.00
C VAL A 39 -19.85 4.54 1.32
N VAL A 40 -19.01 4.87 0.33
CA VAL A 40 -19.10 6.09 -0.47
C VAL A 40 -18.93 5.76 -1.94
N GLU A 41 -19.77 6.33 -2.80
CA GLU A 41 -19.73 6.11 -4.25
C GLU A 41 -18.38 6.57 -4.85
N GLY A 42 -17.83 5.77 -5.77
CA GLY A 42 -16.58 6.08 -6.47
C GLY A 42 -15.30 5.72 -5.70
N ALA A 43 -15.40 5.31 -4.44
CA ALA A 43 -14.28 4.76 -3.68
C ALA A 43 -13.82 3.43 -4.28
N ASP A 44 -12.51 3.16 -4.26
CA ASP A 44 -11.96 1.89 -4.72
C ASP A 44 -12.20 0.75 -3.72
N PHE A 45 -12.39 1.08 -2.43
CA PHE A 45 -12.75 0.16 -1.35
C PHE A 45 -13.37 0.91 -0.16
N CYS A 46 -13.98 0.19 0.78
CA CYS A 46 -14.38 0.77 2.07
C CYS A 46 -13.86 0.00 3.28
N LEU A 47 -13.67 0.72 4.39
CA LEU A 47 -13.35 0.18 5.71
C LEU A 47 -14.56 0.41 6.63
N ALA A 48 -15.19 -0.69 7.03
CA ALA A 48 -16.31 -0.67 7.96
C ALA A 48 -15.81 -0.68 9.42
N LEU A 49 -16.20 0.32 10.20
CA LEU A 49 -15.81 0.46 11.61
C LEU A 49 -16.96 0.21 12.59
N SER A 50 -18.19 0.17 12.10
CA SER A 50 -19.41 -0.08 12.87
C SER A 50 -20.30 -1.13 12.21
N ASP A 51 -21.24 -1.71 12.96
CA ASP A 51 -22.21 -2.65 12.40
C ASP A 51 -23.10 -2.03 11.31
N GLU A 52 -23.35 -0.72 11.40
CA GLU A 52 -24.06 0.03 10.37
C GLU A 52 -23.26 0.09 9.07
N ASP A 53 -21.95 0.38 9.16
CA ASP A 53 -21.05 0.36 7.99
C ASP A 53 -20.99 -1.03 7.36
N ILE A 54 -20.95 -2.09 8.18
CA ILE A 54 -20.89 -3.45 7.66
C ILE A 54 -22.20 -3.80 6.94
N ALA A 55 -23.35 -3.49 7.53
CA ALA A 55 -24.64 -3.72 6.88
C ALA A 55 -24.77 -2.91 5.57
N ALA A 56 -24.23 -1.69 5.53
CA ALA A 56 -24.16 -0.88 4.32
C ALA A 56 -23.23 -1.51 3.26
N ALA A 57 -22.08 -2.07 3.66
CA ALA A 57 -21.16 -2.73 2.74
C ALA A 57 -21.72 -4.05 2.18
N GLU A 58 -22.45 -4.82 3.01
CA GLU A 58 -23.11 -6.08 2.61
C GLU A 58 -24.27 -5.86 1.62
N SER A 59 -24.99 -4.75 1.78
CA SER A 59 -26.12 -4.40 0.93
C SER A 59 -25.74 -3.51 -0.26
N GLY A 60 -24.59 -2.85 -0.19
CA GLY A 60 -24.04 -2.01 -1.23
C GLY A 60 -23.37 -2.82 -2.34
N ASP A 61 -23.20 -2.19 -3.50
CA ASP A 61 -22.46 -2.75 -4.64
C ASP A 61 -20.94 -2.52 -4.48
N VAL A 62 -20.40 -2.82 -3.29
CA VAL A 62 -18.98 -2.62 -2.98
C VAL A 62 -18.25 -3.96 -2.99
N ASP A 63 -17.57 -4.24 -4.10
CA ASP A 63 -16.82 -5.49 -4.30
C ASP A 63 -15.64 -5.68 -3.34
N LEU A 64 -15.09 -4.57 -2.83
CA LEU A 64 -13.87 -4.54 -2.04
C LEU A 64 -14.11 -3.78 -0.74
N TRP A 65 -14.45 -4.50 0.33
CA TRP A 65 -14.59 -3.93 1.65
C TRP A 65 -13.88 -4.77 2.70
N GLY A 66 -13.56 -4.14 3.82
CA GLY A 66 -12.98 -4.83 4.97
C GLY A 66 -13.49 -4.26 6.28
N THR A 67 -13.22 -4.95 7.38
CA THR A 67 -13.67 -4.55 8.71
C THR A 67 -12.51 -4.44 9.69
N ARG A 68 -12.66 -3.56 10.67
CA ARG A 68 -11.76 -3.46 11.82
C ARG A 68 -12.19 -4.45 12.90
N VAL A 69 -11.23 -5.24 13.37
CA VAL A 69 -11.37 -6.03 14.59
C VAL A 69 -10.37 -5.55 15.65
N ASP A 70 -10.78 -5.64 16.90
CA ASP A 70 -9.94 -5.31 18.05
C ASP A 70 -8.97 -6.45 18.37
N ALA A 71 -9.41 -7.70 18.20
CA ALA A 71 -8.57 -8.88 18.34
C ALA A 71 -8.73 -9.80 17.12
N LEU A 72 -7.61 -10.21 16.54
CA LEU A 72 -7.62 -11.16 15.44
C LEU A 72 -7.75 -12.59 15.98
N THR A 73 -8.99 -13.08 16.07
CA THR A 73 -9.31 -14.47 16.45
C THR A 73 -9.89 -15.25 15.27
N PRO A 74 -9.84 -16.60 15.25
CA PRO A 74 -10.42 -17.38 14.18
C PRO A 74 -11.93 -17.12 14.00
N GLU A 75 -12.63 -16.86 15.11
CA GLU A 75 -14.06 -16.57 15.10
C GLU A 75 -14.38 -15.24 14.41
N ASN A 76 -13.59 -14.19 14.71
CA ASN A 76 -13.75 -12.88 14.08
C ASN A 76 -13.41 -12.92 12.58
N VAL A 77 -12.37 -13.67 12.21
CA VAL A 77 -11.98 -13.85 10.80
C VAL A 77 -13.04 -14.62 10.03
N ALA A 78 -13.54 -15.73 10.58
CA ALA A 78 -14.63 -16.50 9.98
C ALA A 78 -15.90 -15.64 9.84
N SER A 79 -16.26 -14.88 10.88
CA SER A 79 -17.42 -13.98 10.83
C SER A 79 -17.26 -12.89 9.77
N ALA A 80 -16.08 -12.29 9.60
CA ALA A 80 -15.84 -11.29 8.58
C ALA A 80 -15.96 -11.91 7.17
N LYS A 81 -15.39 -13.10 6.99
CA LYS A 81 -15.44 -13.84 5.73
C LYS A 81 -16.85 -14.27 5.33
N ASP A 82 -17.62 -14.81 6.26
CA ASP A 82 -19.00 -15.25 6.03
C ASP A 82 -19.92 -14.09 5.61
N ARG A 83 -19.57 -12.87 6.05
CA ARG A 83 -20.22 -11.62 5.66
C ARG A 83 -19.74 -11.08 4.30
N GLY A 84 -18.65 -11.63 3.75
CA GLY A 84 -18.11 -11.27 2.44
C GLY A 84 -16.96 -10.25 2.50
N ALA A 85 -16.38 -9.97 3.67
CA ALA A 85 -15.24 -9.06 3.78
C ALA A 85 -14.04 -9.59 2.97
N ALA A 86 -13.40 -8.70 2.21
CA ALA A 86 -12.19 -9.01 1.46
C ALA A 86 -10.92 -8.93 2.32
N PHE A 87 -10.95 -8.14 3.40
CA PHE A 87 -9.82 -8.00 4.32
C PHE A 87 -10.26 -7.70 5.75
N VAL A 88 -9.37 -7.96 6.70
CA VAL A 88 -9.52 -7.61 8.12
C VAL A 88 -8.37 -6.71 8.55
N SER A 89 -8.71 -5.60 9.19
CA SER A 89 -7.75 -4.70 9.85
C SER A 89 -7.65 -5.03 11.33
N PHE A 90 -6.44 -5.20 11.85
CA PHE A 90 -6.19 -5.53 13.26
C PHE A 90 -4.87 -4.95 13.78
N GLU A 91 -4.70 -4.94 15.10
CA GLU A 91 -3.41 -4.65 15.75
C GLU A 91 -2.73 -5.96 16.17
N VAL A 92 -1.41 -6.00 16.12
CA VAL A 92 -0.64 -7.22 16.44
C VAL A 92 -0.84 -7.64 17.89
N ASP A 93 -0.99 -6.67 18.78
CA ASP A 93 -1.28 -6.95 20.19
C ASP A 93 -2.67 -7.58 20.31
N GLY A 94 -2.75 -8.73 20.96
CA GLY A 94 -3.99 -9.52 21.05
C GLY A 94 -4.34 -10.36 19.82
N ALA A 95 -3.54 -10.33 18.74
CA ALA A 95 -3.73 -11.21 17.59
C ALA A 95 -3.29 -12.65 17.90
N ARG A 96 -4.11 -13.63 17.53
CA ARG A 96 -3.72 -15.05 17.60
C ARG A 96 -3.13 -15.52 16.27
N ALA A 97 -2.03 -16.27 16.36
CA ALA A 97 -1.31 -16.76 15.18
C ALA A 97 -2.14 -17.73 14.31
N ASP A 98 -3.03 -18.52 14.91
CA ASP A 98 -3.91 -19.45 14.19
C ASP A 98 -4.99 -18.74 13.35
N SER A 99 -5.30 -17.48 13.67
CA SER A 99 -6.21 -16.63 12.89
C SER A 99 -5.64 -16.19 11.54
N MET A 100 -4.32 -16.29 11.34
CA MET A 100 -3.63 -15.89 10.10
C MET A 100 -3.47 -17.05 9.10
N LEU A 101 -4.03 -18.23 9.41
CA LEU A 101 -3.94 -19.41 8.55
C LEU A 101 -4.97 -19.40 7.40
N ASP A 102 -5.93 -18.48 7.42
CA ASP A 102 -6.93 -18.34 6.37
C ASP A 102 -6.35 -17.52 5.21
N ASP A 103 -6.18 -18.16 4.05
CA ASP A 103 -5.63 -17.54 2.83
C ASP A 103 -6.74 -16.98 1.90
N GLU A 104 -7.99 -17.03 2.35
CA GLU A 104 -9.12 -16.50 1.59
C GLU A 104 -9.36 -15.01 1.83
N ILE A 105 -8.83 -14.48 2.94
CA ILE A 105 -9.01 -13.09 3.37
C ILE A 105 -7.66 -12.38 3.54
N ASP A 106 -7.61 -11.11 3.16
CA ASP A 106 -6.40 -10.30 3.29
C ASP A 106 -6.26 -9.69 4.70
N TYR A 107 -5.02 -9.44 5.10
CA TYR A 107 -4.70 -8.91 6.41
C TYR A 107 -4.10 -7.51 6.31
N VAL A 108 -4.68 -6.56 7.04
CA VAL A 108 -4.16 -5.19 7.20
C VAL A 108 -3.68 -5.02 8.64
N VAL A 109 -2.38 -4.82 8.82
CA VAL A 109 -1.80 -4.64 10.16
C VAL A 109 -1.76 -3.14 10.45
N ARG A 110 -2.44 -2.73 11.52
CA ARG A 110 -2.37 -1.36 12.03
C ARG A 110 -1.15 -1.19 12.92
N LEU A 111 -0.42 -0.11 12.69
CA LEU A 111 0.69 0.30 13.53
C LEU A 111 0.32 1.58 14.26
N ALA A 112 0.52 1.56 15.59
CA ALA A 112 0.31 2.74 16.43
C ALA A 112 1.41 3.80 16.25
N ASP A 113 2.62 3.40 15.81
CA ASP A 113 3.76 4.30 15.60
C ASP A 113 4.58 3.86 14.37
N LEU A 114 5.13 4.84 13.65
CA LEU A 114 6.11 4.65 12.57
C LEU A 114 7.51 4.27 13.10
N ARG A 115 7.78 4.52 14.39
CA ARG A 115 9.07 4.26 15.06
C ARG A 115 9.17 2.83 15.61
N ILE A 116 8.84 1.85 14.78
CA ILE A 116 9.11 0.45 15.14
C ILE A 116 10.59 0.09 14.89
N GLU A 117 11.13 -0.84 15.67
CA GLU A 117 12.49 -1.31 15.48
C GLU A 117 12.64 -2.05 14.15
N GLU A 118 13.85 -2.03 13.59
CA GLU A 118 14.13 -2.64 12.29
C GLU A 118 13.85 -4.16 12.26
N ALA A 119 14.15 -4.86 13.36
CA ALA A 119 13.86 -6.28 13.49
C ALA A 119 12.34 -6.56 13.46
N ASP A 120 11.57 -5.74 14.17
CA ASP A 120 10.11 -5.86 14.21
C ASP A 120 9.49 -5.53 12.86
N ALA A 121 9.95 -4.48 12.18
CA ALA A 121 9.51 -4.13 10.83
C ALA A 121 9.71 -5.29 9.84
N ARG A 122 10.86 -5.97 9.91
CA ARG A 122 11.12 -7.15 9.06
C ARG A 122 10.24 -8.34 9.45
N ALA A 123 10.02 -8.56 10.75
CA ALA A 123 9.13 -9.61 11.23
C ALA A 123 7.70 -9.40 10.71
N LEU A 124 7.19 -8.17 10.78
CA LEU A 124 5.88 -7.81 10.22
C LEU A 124 5.82 -8.04 8.72
N GLY A 125 6.86 -7.64 7.99
CA GLY A 125 6.95 -7.90 6.54
C GLY A 125 6.90 -9.39 6.19
N SER A 126 7.43 -10.26 7.06
CA SER A 126 7.40 -11.72 6.85
C SER A 126 6.00 -12.32 6.95
N LEU A 127 5.07 -11.64 7.64
CA LEU A 127 3.65 -12.00 7.69
C LEU A 127 2.93 -11.72 6.37
N ARG A 128 3.57 -10.97 5.46
CA ARG A 128 3.03 -10.57 4.15
C ARG A 128 1.63 -9.94 4.24
N PRO A 129 1.44 -8.91 5.10
CA PRO A 129 0.18 -8.20 5.12
C PRO A 129 -0.09 -7.58 3.74
N ALA A 130 -1.37 -7.47 3.38
CA ALA A 130 -1.78 -6.73 2.19
C ALA A 130 -1.34 -5.27 2.31
N GLU A 131 -1.40 -4.72 3.52
CA GLU A 131 -1.04 -3.35 3.84
C GLU A 131 -0.61 -3.20 5.31
N LEU A 132 0.34 -2.29 5.57
CA LEU A 132 0.57 -1.70 6.87
C LEU A 132 -0.18 -0.36 6.97
N ALA A 133 -1.24 -0.31 7.77
CA ALA A 133 -2.00 0.90 8.00
C ALA A 133 -1.31 1.74 9.09
N VAL A 134 -0.99 2.99 8.77
CA VAL A 134 -0.28 3.91 9.66
C VAL A 134 -1.00 5.25 9.76
N GLU A 135 -0.94 5.87 10.93
CA GLU A 135 -1.44 7.22 11.14
C GLU A 135 -0.31 8.24 10.95
N VAL A 136 -0.63 9.37 10.32
CA VAL A 136 0.30 10.48 10.12
C VAL A 136 -0.39 11.80 10.34
N ASP A 137 0.37 12.78 10.82
CA ASP A 137 -0.09 14.16 10.92
C ASP A 137 0.07 14.90 9.58
N PHE A 138 -0.85 15.83 9.31
CA PHE A 138 -0.84 16.70 8.14
C PHE A 138 -0.67 18.17 8.55
N PRO A 139 0.03 19.00 7.75
CA PRO A 139 0.78 18.64 6.54
C PRO A 139 1.98 17.73 6.85
N VAL A 140 2.38 16.88 5.89
CA VAL A 140 3.35 15.82 6.18
C VAL A 140 4.75 16.40 6.40
N SER A 141 5.33 16.10 7.56
CA SER A 141 6.69 16.54 7.89
C SER A 141 7.75 15.71 7.17
N LEU A 142 8.94 16.26 6.95
CA LEU A 142 10.08 15.49 6.42
C LEU A 142 10.43 14.30 7.33
N SER A 143 10.27 14.43 8.65
CA SER A 143 10.47 13.32 9.58
C SER A 143 9.48 12.18 9.36
N THR A 144 8.21 12.49 9.06
CA THR A 144 7.17 11.50 8.72
C THR A 144 7.56 10.76 7.44
N ILE A 145 7.97 11.49 6.41
CA ILE A 145 8.44 10.94 5.12
C ILE A 145 9.65 10.01 5.31
N LEU A 146 10.64 10.41 6.13
CA LEU A 146 11.79 9.56 6.45
C LEU A 146 11.38 8.30 7.24
N GLY A 147 10.44 8.43 8.17
CA GLY A 147 9.88 7.30 8.93
C GLY A 147 9.18 6.29 8.03
N LEU A 148 8.30 6.76 7.13
CA LEU A 148 7.61 5.94 6.13
C LEU A 148 8.60 5.23 5.20
N ARG A 149 9.60 5.94 4.68
CA ARG A 149 10.63 5.32 3.82
C ARG A 149 11.40 4.24 4.55
N ARG A 150 11.80 4.48 5.81
CA ARG A 150 12.48 3.49 6.64
C ARG A 150 11.61 2.25 6.85
N LEU A 151 10.34 2.44 7.19
CA LEU A 151 9.39 1.35 7.36
C LEU A 151 9.22 0.55 6.06
N ALA A 152 9.00 1.24 4.93
CA ALA A 152 8.86 0.60 3.61
C ALA A 152 10.08 -0.24 3.22
N MET A 153 11.30 0.23 3.52
CA MET A 153 12.54 -0.50 3.26
C MET A 153 12.63 -1.80 4.04
N PHE A 154 12.18 -1.81 5.30
CA PHE A 154 12.32 -2.99 6.16
C PHE A 154 11.15 -3.96 6.06
N ALA A 155 9.92 -3.45 6.05
CA ALA A 155 8.73 -4.30 5.98
C ALA A 155 8.44 -4.82 4.57
N SER A 156 8.96 -4.17 3.52
CA SER A 156 8.69 -4.53 2.11
C SER A 156 7.20 -4.68 1.75
N SER A 157 6.32 -4.11 2.58
CA SER A 157 4.86 -4.20 2.47
C SER A 157 4.31 -2.84 2.03
N PRO A 158 3.20 -2.80 1.27
CA PRO A 158 2.52 -1.54 0.98
C PRO A 158 2.09 -0.85 2.28
N MET A 159 2.09 0.47 2.30
CA MET A 159 1.54 1.23 3.41
C MET A 159 0.25 1.92 2.99
N GLY A 160 -0.68 2.07 3.91
CA GLY A 160 -1.83 2.96 3.75
C GLY A 160 -1.93 3.95 4.89
N VAL A 161 -2.52 5.09 4.55
CA VAL A 161 -2.55 6.26 5.42
C VAL A 161 -3.97 6.83 5.42
N LYS A 162 -4.49 7.11 6.62
CA LYS A 162 -5.69 7.94 6.74
C LYS A 162 -5.34 9.38 6.38
N CYS A 163 -6.04 9.98 5.42
CA CYS A 163 -5.74 11.34 4.96
C CYS A 163 -6.98 12.24 4.93
N PRO A 164 -6.80 13.56 5.08
CA PRO A 164 -7.89 14.52 4.95
C PRO A 164 -8.30 14.68 3.48
N VAL A 165 -9.53 15.12 3.24
CA VAL A 165 -10.12 15.28 1.89
C VAL A 165 -9.47 16.42 1.09
N ASP A 166 -8.89 17.40 1.78
CA ASP A 166 -8.20 18.57 1.22
C ASP A 166 -6.68 18.40 1.10
N ILE A 167 -6.18 17.15 1.20
CA ILE A 167 -4.76 16.83 1.04
C ILE A 167 -4.19 17.42 -0.26
N SER A 168 -3.03 18.08 -0.14
CA SER A 168 -2.36 18.76 -1.24
C SER A 168 -1.69 17.77 -2.21
N SER A 169 -1.57 18.12 -3.50
CA SER A 169 -0.86 17.27 -4.47
C SER A 169 0.60 17.03 -4.09
N GLY A 170 1.25 17.98 -3.40
CA GLY A 170 2.62 17.82 -2.90
C GLY A 170 2.73 16.77 -1.80
N ASP A 171 1.78 16.74 -0.86
CA ASP A 171 1.73 15.71 0.19
C ASP A 171 1.39 14.34 -0.40
N ILE A 172 0.46 14.29 -1.35
CA ILE A 172 0.12 13.08 -2.10
C ILE A 172 1.37 12.51 -2.79
N GLU A 173 2.13 13.35 -3.50
CA GLU A 173 3.36 12.94 -4.18
C GLU A 173 4.42 12.44 -3.19
N ALA A 174 4.63 13.16 -2.09
CA ALA A 174 5.60 12.79 -1.06
C ALA A 174 5.27 11.45 -0.39
N LEU A 175 3.99 11.19 -0.10
CA LEU A 175 3.51 9.92 0.47
C LEU A 175 3.67 8.76 -0.53
N ARG A 176 3.25 8.95 -1.78
CA ARG A 176 3.41 7.96 -2.87
C ARG A 176 4.87 7.53 -3.03
N ASP A 177 5.77 8.50 -3.05
CA ASP A 177 7.20 8.27 -3.25
C ASP A 177 7.86 7.63 -2.01
N SER A 178 7.21 7.71 -0.85
CA SER A 178 7.65 7.09 0.39
C SER A 178 7.18 5.65 0.56
N GLY A 179 6.36 5.14 -0.37
CA GLY A 179 5.88 3.75 -0.35
C GLY A 179 4.41 3.60 0.06
N VAL A 180 3.69 4.70 0.28
CA VAL A 180 2.24 4.67 0.47
C VAL A 180 1.56 4.30 -0.85
N ALA A 181 0.63 3.37 -0.78
CA ALA A 181 -0.13 2.86 -1.92
C ALA A 181 -1.65 2.99 -1.72
N VAL A 182 -2.09 3.29 -0.50
CA VAL A 182 -3.49 3.33 -0.12
C VAL A 182 -3.76 4.59 0.68
N PHE A 183 -4.84 5.28 0.34
CA PHE A 183 -5.41 6.36 1.13
C PHE A 183 -6.78 5.98 1.66
N VAL A 184 -7.04 6.34 2.91
CA VAL A 184 -8.35 6.15 3.55
C VAL A 184 -8.87 7.52 3.97
N LEU A 185 -9.98 7.95 3.37
CA LEU A 185 -10.66 9.18 3.77
C LEU A 185 -11.53 8.94 5.02
N GLY A 186 -11.76 10.00 5.79
CA GLY A 186 -12.58 9.95 6.99
C GLY A 186 -14.06 9.63 6.73
N PRO A 187 -14.85 9.37 7.80
CA PRO A 187 -16.27 9.02 7.69
C PRO A 187 -17.13 10.13 7.08
N ASP A 188 -16.68 11.39 7.14
CA ASP A 188 -17.41 12.54 6.61
C ASP A 188 -17.13 12.79 5.10
N ALA A 189 -16.39 11.91 4.44
CA ALA A 189 -16.03 12.07 3.03
C ALA A 189 -17.23 11.84 2.11
N SER A 190 -17.44 12.76 1.16
CA SER A 190 -18.45 12.64 0.12
C SER A 190 -17.90 11.99 -1.16
N ALA A 191 -18.78 11.63 -2.09
CA ALA A 191 -18.37 11.14 -3.41
C ALA A 191 -17.55 12.19 -4.18
N ASP A 192 -17.86 13.48 -4.03
CA ASP A 192 -17.11 14.57 -4.63
C ASP A 192 -15.69 14.68 -4.03
N ASP A 193 -15.53 14.42 -2.72
CA ASP A 193 -14.22 14.38 -2.07
C ASP A 193 -13.36 13.23 -2.59
N VAL A 194 -13.96 12.04 -2.72
CA VAL A 194 -13.30 10.87 -3.32
C VAL A 194 -12.87 11.17 -4.74
N ALA A 195 -13.76 11.73 -5.57
CA ALA A 195 -13.45 12.11 -6.95
C ALA A 195 -12.34 13.17 -7.01
N ALA A 196 -12.35 14.16 -6.12
CA ALA A 196 -11.31 15.19 -6.04
C ALA A 196 -9.94 14.60 -5.69
N VAL A 197 -9.86 13.72 -4.69
CA VAL A 197 -8.60 13.06 -4.31
C VAL A 197 -8.10 12.15 -5.45
N LYS A 198 -8.98 11.34 -6.06
CA LYS A 198 -8.63 10.49 -7.21
C LYS A 198 -8.15 11.32 -8.41
N GLY A 199 -8.78 12.46 -8.67
CA GLY A 199 -8.35 13.42 -9.70
C GLY A 199 -6.94 13.94 -9.43
N ARG A 200 -6.65 14.40 -8.21
CA ARG A 200 -5.30 14.85 -7.83
C ARG A 200 -4.25 13.74 -7.97
N ILE A 201 -4.61 12.48 -7.69
CA ILE A 201 -3.71 11.32 -7.88
C ILE A 201 -3.44 11.05 -9.36
N ALA A 202 -4.47 11.15 -10.20
CA ALA A 202 -4.35 10.97 -11.65
C ALA A 202 -3.46 12.04 -12.30
N ASP A 203 -3.50 13.27 -11.78
CA ASP A 203 -2.72 14.42 -12.26
C ASP A 203 -1.26 14.44 -11.78
N LEU A 204 -0.86 13.50 -10.90
CA LEU A 204 0.52 13.45 -10.41
C LEU A 204 1.51 13.16 -11.56
N PRO A 205 2.74 13.70 -11.46
CA PRO A 205 3.80 13.35 -12.39
C PRO A 205 4.09 11.84 -12.35
N GLU A 206 4.55 11.30 -13.48
CA GLU A 206 5.00 9.91 -13.56
C GLU A 206 6.07 9.64 -12.48
N ARG A 207 5.91 8.51 -11.79
CA ARG A 207 6.92 8.07 -10.83
C ARG A 207 8.22 7.78 -11.58
N LYS A 208 9.32 8.42 -11.17
CA LYS A 208 10.64 8.14 -11.72
C LYS A 208 11.00 6.68 -11.46
N SER A 209 11.49 5.99 -12.50
CA SER A 209 11.87 4.60 -12.36
C SER A 209 13.14 4.49 -11.50
N LYS A 210 13.21 3.51 -10.60
CA LYS A 210 14.42 3.22 -9.81
C LYS A 210 15.67 3.02 -10.69
N ARG A 211 15.49 2.60 -11.95
CA ARG A 211 16.56 2.39 -12.91
C ARG A 211 17.25 3.68 -13.33
N ASP A 212 16.55 4.82 -13.31
CA ASP A 212 17.16 6.13 -13.58
C ASP A 212 17.91 6.68 -12.36
N GLU A 213 17.53 6.27 -11.14
CA GLU A 213 18.22 6.67 -9.90
C GLU A 213 19.50 5.85 -9.65
N ASP A 214 19.49 4.55 -9.99
CA ASP A 214 20.65 3.65 -9.90
C ASP A 214 21.54 3.68 -11.16
N ALA A 215 21.28 4.60 -12.11
CA ALA A 215 22.15 4.85 -13.25
C ALA A 215 23.42 5.60 -12.79
N GLN A 216 24.18 5.01 -11.88
CA GLN A 216 25.56 5.40 -11.68
C GLN A 216 26.31 5.10 -12.98
N PRO A 217 27.04 6.07 -13.54
CA PRO A 217 27.89 5.80 -14.69
C PRO A 217 28.87 4.70 -14.28
N LEU A 218 28.76 3.54 -14.92
CA LEU A 218 29.71 2.45 -14.77
C LEU A 218 31.06 2.95 -15.30
N ILE A 219 31.92 3.44 -14.41
CA ILE A 219 33.30 3.79 -14.77
C ILE A 219 33.98 2.49 -15.17
N PRO A 220 34.47 2.34 -16.41
CA PRO A 220 35.17 1.13 -16.82
C PRO A 220 36.42 0.97 -15.96
N THR A 221 36.47 -0.05 -15.11
CA THR A 221 37.71 -0.44 -14.45
C THR A 221 38.56 -1.16 -15.49
N MET A 222 39.58 -0.48 -16.01
CA MET A 222 40.58 -1.12 -16.87
C MET A 222 41.30 -2.18 -16.05
N ARG A 223 40.97 -3.46 -16.30
CA ARG A 223 41.82 -4.58 -15.87
C ARG A 223 43.18 -4.39 -16.54
N ALA A 224 44.21 -4.09 -15.75
CA ALA A 224 45.58 -4.15 -16.21
C ALA A 224 45.87 -5.61 -16.62
N GLY A 225 46.01 -5.83 -17.93
CA GLY A 225 46.51 -7.09 -18.46
C GLY A 225 47.96 -7.28 -18.04
N GLY A 226 48.16 -8.09 -17.00
CA GLY A 226 49.46 -8.67 -16.66
C GLY A 226 49.57 -10.04 -17.30
N ASP A 227 49.90 -10.04 -18.59
CA ASP A 227 50.49 -11.18 -19.27
C ASP A 227 51.87 -11.44 -18.67
N ASN A 228 52.10 -12.65 -18.16
CA ASN A 228 53.43 -13.21 -18.01
C ASN A 228 53.32 -14.74 -18.02
N GLY A 229 53.29 -15.27 -19.24
CA GLY A 229 54.17 -16.33 -19.70
C GLY A 229 54.62 -17.39 -18.69
N THR A 230 54.07 -18.58 -18.89
CA THR A 230 54.68 -19.86 -18.51
C THR A 230 55.91 -20.09 -19.40
N GLU A 231 57.07 -20.45 -18.86
CA GLU A 231 58.06 -21.27 -19.59
C GLU A 231 59.06 -21.96 -18.63
N GLU A 232 59.54 -23.11 -19.08
CA GLU A 232 60.08 -24.27 -18.35
C GLU A 232 61.53 -24.11 -17.84
N GLY A 233 61.90 -24.96 -16.85
CA GLY A 233 63.26 -25.17 -16.37
C GLY A 233 63.35 -25.93 -15.07
#